data_AF-A0A4R3H431-F1
#
_entry.id   AF-A0A4R3H431-F1
#
_cell.length_a   1.000
_cell.length_b   1.000
_cell.length_c   1.000
_cell.angle_alpha   90.00
_cell.angle_beta   90.00
_cell.angle_gamma   90.00
#
_symmetry.space_group_name_H-M   'P 1'
#
loop_
_entity.id
_entity.type
_entity.pdbx_description
1 polymer ?
#
loop_
_entity_poly.entity_id
_entity_poly.type
_entity_poly.pdbx_seq_one_letter_code
_entity_poly.pdbx_strand_id
1 'polypeptide(L)'
;MTVFWTETDAATWRAFVAEAWAVARKPSRAVARLRRAAKKAGKAVPPTADDLGRGHCILLWKFATTFVALDDAGRAENADKLADHASLANGWVNPVSRAAGAINRLMLRPELMAPPPALRKRRDIDDMED
;
A
#
# COMPACT_ATOMS: atom_id res chain seq x y z
N MET A 1 11.09 -2.07 -23.19
CA MET A 1 11.21 -3.33 -22.42
C MET A 1 9.81 -3.72 -21.96
N THR A 2 9.29 -4.88 -22.40
CA THR A 2 7.95 -5.35 -22.01
C THR A 2 8.07 -6.15 -20.71
N VAL A 3 7.42 -5.68 -19.64
CA VAL A 3 7.40 -6.37 -18.35
C VAL A 3 6.27 -7.40 -18.38
N PHE A 4 6.62 -8.68 -18.24
CA PHE A 4 5.66 -9.78 -18.13
C PHE A 4 5.39 -10.07 -16.65
N TRP A 5 4.12 -10.27 -16.29
CA TRP A 5 3.70 -10.72 -14.97
C TRP A 5 2.85 -11.99 -15.11
N THR A 6 2.84 -12.80 -14.07
CA THR A 6 2.05 -14.03 -14.01
C THR A 6 0.69 -13.80 -13.36
N GLU A 7 -0.22 -14.77 -13.47
CA GLU A 7 -1.46 -14.76 -12.70
C GLU A 7 -1.19 -14.77 -11.19
N THR A 8 -0.12 -15.45 -10.76
CA THR A 8 0.33 -15.47 -9.37
C THR A 8 0.76 -14.10 -8.88
N ASP A 9 1.46 -13.32 -9.72
CA ASP A 9 1.82 -11.93 -9.41
C ASP A 9 0.56 -11.09 -9.22
N ALA A 10 -0.39 -11.20 -10.15
CA ALA A 10 -1.66 -10.47 -10.07
C ALA A 10 -2.45 -10.84 -8.80
N ALA A 11 -2.58 -12.13 -8.49
CA ALA A 11 -3.24 -12.62 -7.29
C ALA A 11 -2.54 -12.13 -6.00
N THR A 12 -1.21 -12.10 -6.00
CA THR A 12 -0.41 -11.60 -4.87
C THR A 12 -0.70 -10.11 -4.61
N TRP A 13 -0.74 -9.30 -5.65
CA TRP A 13 -1.07 -7.88 -5.54
C TRP A 13 -2.53 -7.65 -5.12
N ARG A 14 -3.49 -8.43 -5.64
CA ARG A 14 -4.91 -8.34 -5.21
C ARG A 14 -5.08 -8.66 -3.73
N ALA A 15 -4.44 -9.73 -3.25
CA ALA A 15 -4.46 -10.10 -1.84
C ALA A 15 -3.84 -9.01 -0.96
N PHE A 16 -2.74 -8.40 -1.40
CA PHE A 16 -2.10 -7.29 -0.70
C PHE A 16 -2.99 -6.05 -0.58
N VAL A 17 -3.63 -5.63 -1.67
CA VAL A 17 -4.58 -4.50 -1.68
C VAL A 17 -5.77 -4.77 -0.75
N ALA A 18 -6.32 -5.99 -0.77
CA ALA A 18 -7.43 -6.38 0.09
C ALA A 18 -7.05 -6.29 1.59
N GLU A 19 -5.86 -6.78 1.96
CA GLU A 19 -5.35 -6.66 3.34
C GLU A 19 -5.10 -5.20 3.73
N ALA A 20 -4.62 -4.36 2.81
CA ALA A 20 -4.43 -2.93 3.07
C ALA A 20 -5.77 -2.23 3.40
N TRP A 21 -6.85 -2.51 2.66
CA TRP A 21 -8.18 -2.00 3.00
C TRP A 21 -8.72 -2.56 4.32
N ALA A 22 -8.52 -3.84 4.59
CA ALA A 22 -8.96 -4.46 5.83
C ALA A 22 -8.30 -3.80 7.05
N VAL A 23 -6.99 -3.55 6.97
CA VAL A 23 -6.24 -2.84 8.01
C VAL A 23 -6.65 -1.38 8.09
N ALA A 24 -6.84 -0.67 6.97
CA ALA A 24 -7.25 0.72 7.00
C ALA A 24 -8.61 0.93 7.71
N ARG A 25 -9.57 0.00 7.55
CA ARG A 25 -10.85 0.04 8.29
C ARG A 25 -10.71 -0.24 9.78
N LYS A 26 -9.65 -0.96 10.18
CA LYS A 26 -9.40 -1.34 11.57
C LYS A 26 -7.88 -1.39 11.85
N PRO A 27 -7.23 -0.22 12.05
CA PRO A 27 -5.77 -0.10 12.06
C PRO A 27 -5.08 -0.85 13.21
N SER A 28 -5.83 -1.22 14.25
CA SER A 28 -5.36 -2.06 15.37
C SER A 28 -5.40 -3.57 15.10
N ARG A 29 -5.95 -4.02 13.97
CA ARG A 29 -6.08 -5.45 13.64
C ARG A 29 -5.41 -5.79 12.30
N ALA A 30 -5.09 -7.07 12.12
CA ALA A 30 -4.55 -7.64 10.88
C ALA A 30 -3.21 -7.07 10.37
N VAL A 31 -2.51 -6.24 11.16
CA VAL A 31 -1.18 -5.69 10.82
C VAL A 31 -0.16 -6.79 10.44
N ALA A 32 -0.18 -7.92 11.16
CA ALA A 32 0.69 -9.06 10.85
C ALA A 32 0.37 -9.76 9.51
N ARG A 33 -0.88 -9.67 9.03
CA ARG A 33 -1.28 -10.19 7.71
C ARG A 33 -0.83 -9.22 6.62
N LEU A 34 -1.07 -7.92 6.82
CA LEU A 34 -0.57 -6.86 5.93
C LEU A 34 0.96 -6.93 5.76
N ARG A 35 1.72 -7.09 6.84
CA ARG A 35 3.19 -7.27 6.77
C ARG A 35 3.59 -8.48 5.91
N ARG A 36 2.91 -9.62 6.07
CA ARG A 36 3.17 -10.83 5.28
C ARG A 36 2.82 -10.63 3.81
N ALA A 37 1.69 -10.00 3.53
CA ALA A 37 1.25 -9.68 2.18
C ALA A 37 2.19 -8.69 1.49
N ALA A 38 2.61 -7.62 2.17
CA ALA A 38 3.59 -6.65 1.67
C ALA A 38 4.94 -7.30 1.33
N LYS A 39 5.43 -8.23 2.17
CA LYS A 39 6.67 -8.98 1.89
C LYS A 39 6.56 -9.84 0.63
N LYS A 40 5.40 -10.43 0.36
CA LYS A 40 5.16 -11.20 -0.88
C LYS A 40 5.04 -10.27 -2.09
N ALA A 41 4.26 -9.19 -1.97
CA ALA A 41 4.08 -8.20 -3.04
C ALA A 41 5.40 -7.55 -3.47
N GLY A 42 6.32 -7.27 -2.53
CA GLY A 42 7.64 -6.72 -2.84
C GLY A 42 8.55 -7.67 -3.65
N LYS A 43 8.17 -8.94 -3.83
CA LYS A 43 8.85 -9.91 -4.70
C LYS A 43 8.10 -10.18 -6.01
N ALA A 44 6.85 -9.73 -6.11
CA ALA A 44 5.97 -9.96 -7.24
C ALA A 44 6.01 -8.76 -8.20
N VAL A 45 5.89 -9.03 -9.49
CA VAL A 45 5.85 -7.96 -10.51
C VAL A 45 4.48 -7.28 -10.47
N PRO A 46 4.37 -5.94 -10.34
CA PRO A 46 3.07 -5.28 -10.40
C PRO A 46 2.37 -5.59 -11.73
N PRO A 47 1.08 -5.99 -11.72
CA PRO A 47 0.39 -6.50 -12.91
C PRO A 47 -0.12 -5.36 -13.81
N THR A 48 0.77 -4.47 -14.21
CA THR A 48 0.48 -3.33 -15.09
C THR A 48 1.69 -3.02 -15.97
N ALA A 49 1.43 -2.81 -17.26
CA ALA A 49 2.42 -2.38 -18.25
C ALA A 49 2.72 -0.88 -18.15
N ASP A 50 1.83 -0.12 -17.52
CA ASP A 50 1.89 1.34 -17.37
C ASP A 50 2.80 1.74 -16.20
N ASP A 51 3.75 2.66 -16.45
CA ASP A 51 4.73 3.10 -15.46
C ASP A 51 4.10 3.87 -14.29
N LEU A 52 3.05 4.65 -14.55
CA LEU A 52 2.31 5.34 -13.51
C LEU A 52 1.59 4.34 -12.59
N GLY A 53 0.95 3.33 -13.18
CA GLY A 53 0.35 2.22 -12.44
C GLY A 53 1.37 1.45 -11.61
N ARG A 54 2.57 1.18 -12.16
CA ARG A 54 3.68 0.57 -11.40
C ARG A 54 4.09 1.45 -10.22
N GLY A 55 4.23 2.75 -10.45
CA GLY A 55 4.54 3.73 -9.41
C GLY A 55 3.55 3.69 -8.25
N HIS A 56 2.25 3.63 -8.52
CA HIS A 56 1.22 3.55 -7.48
C HIS A 56 1.24 2.23 -6.69
N CYS A 57 1.51 1.10 -7.35
CA CYS A 57 1.69 -0.18 -6.67
C CYS A 57 2.89 -0.13 -5.69
N ILE A 58 4.02 0.42 -6.16
CA ILE A 58 5.23 0.56 -5.35
C ILE A 58 5.01 1.54 -4.20
N LEU A 59 4.29 2.65 -4.43
CA LEU A 59 3.98 3.62 -3.40
C LEU A 59 3.14 3.00 -2.27
N LEU A 60 2.07 2.27 -2.62
CA LEU A 60 1.29 1.51 -1.63
C LEU A 60 2.18 0.53 -0.87
N TRP A 61 3.05 -0.21 -1.57
CA TRP A 61 3.94 -1.18 -0.93
C TRP A 61 4.88 -0.51 0.09
N LYS A 62 5.51 0.61 -0.27
CA LYS A 62 6.36 1.39 0.64
C LYS A 62 5.55 1.92 1.82
N PHE A 63 4.40 2.53 1.56
CA PHE A 63 3.52 3.08 2.60
C PHE A 63 3.09 1.99 3.59
N ALA A 64 2.61 0.85 3.10
CA ALA A 64 2.18 -0.26 3.95
C ALA A 64 3.34 -0.82 4.78
N THR A 65 4.54 -0.90 4.21
CA THR A 65 5.74 -1.38 4.93
C THR A 65 6.12 -0.45 6.08
N THR A 66 6.00 0.87 5.89
CA THR A 66 6.20 1.85 6.97
C THR A 66 5.05 1.83 7.96
N PHE A 67 3.81 1.74 7.48
CA PHE A 67 2.59 1.71 8.30
C PHE A 67 2.61 0.56 9.32
N VAL A 68 3.04 -0.64 8.92
CA VAL A 68 3.13 -1.78 9.85
C VAL A 68 4.22 -1.61 10.91
N ALA A 69 5.16 -0.67 10.74
CA ALA A 69 6.22 -0.36 11.70
C ALA A 69 5.85 0.78 12.67
N LEU A 70 4.75 1.51 12.43
CA LEU A 70 4.26 2.54 13.34
C LEU A 70 3.71 1.91 14.64
N ASP A 71 3.44 2.73 15.66
CA ASP A 71 2.64 2.33 16.81
C ASP A 71 1.13 2.40 16.49
N ASP A 72 0.28 2.13 17.48
CA ASP A 72 -1.18 2.16 17.27
C ASP A 72 -1.70 3.56 16.94
N ALA A 73 -1.15 4.61 17.58
CA ALA A 73 -1.54 5.99 17.32
C ALA A 73 -1.15 6.43 15.91
N GLY A 74 0.10 6.19 15.49
CA GLY A 74 0.58 6.49 14.15
C GLY A 74 -0.17 5.71 13.07
N ARG A 75 -0.56 4.45 13.33
CA ARG A 75 -1.43 3.69 12.43
C ARG A 75 -2.82 4.30 12.32
N ALA A 76 -3.42 4.72 13.42
CA ALA A 76 -4.74 5.36 13.40
C ALA A 76 -4.72 6.66 12.58
N GLU A 77 -3.72 7.52 12.78
CA GLU A 77 -3.55 8.78 12.03
C GLU A 77 -3.33 8.60 10.52
N ASN A 78 -2.83 7.45 10.09
CA ASN A 78 -2.46 7.18 8.70
C ASN A 78 -3.37 6.14 8.01
N ALA A 79 -4.42 5.69 8.69
CA ALA A 79 -5.31 4.65 8.19
C ALA A 79 -6.03 5.07 6.89
N ASP A 80 -6.52 6.31 6.83
CA ASP A 80 -7.22 6.84 5.65
C ASP A 80 -6.28 6.91 4.44
N LYS A 81 -5.05 7.40 4.63
CA LYS A 81 -4.03 7.43 3.58
C LYS A 81 -3.69 6.03 3.07
N LEU A 82 -3.63 5.02 3.95
CA LEU A 82 -3.46 3.63 3.54
C LEU A 82 -4.63 3.17 2.66
N ALA A 83 -5.88 3.50 3.03
CA ALA A 83 -7.07 3.19 2.22
C ALA A 83 -7.02 3.85 0.84
N ASP A 84 -6.55 5.10 0.79
CA ASP A 84 -6.47 5.85 -0.45
C ASP A 84 -5.40 5.29 -1.40
N HIS A 85 -4.19 4.99 -0.91
CA HIS A 85 -3.17 4.32 -1.69
C HIS A 85 -3.62 2.93 -2.15
N ALA A 86 -4.36 2.20 -1.31
CA ALA A 86 -4.94 0.91 -1.68
C ALA A 86 -5.99 1.07 -2.79
N SER A 87 -6.80 2.12 -2.74
CA SER A 87 -7.81 2.41 -3.77
C SER A 87 -7.18 2.77 -5.11
N LEU A 88 -6.11 3.56 -5.12
CA LEU A 88 -5.32 3.86 -6.31
C LEU A 88 -4.73 2.59 -6.93
N ALA A 89 -4.00 1.80 -6.14
CA ALA A 89 -3.39 0.56 -6.62
C ALA A 89 -4.45 -0.45 -7.11
N ASN A 90 -5.62 -0.52 -6.46
CA ASN A 90 -6.72 -1.39 -6.87
C ASN A 90 -7.17 -1.14 -8.31
N GLY A 91 -7.25 0.12 -8.74
CA GLY A 91 -7.63 0.47 -10.11
C GLY A 91 -6.67 -0.07 -11.18
N TRP A 92 -5.43 -0.34 -10.80
CA TRP A 92 -4.40 -0.90 -11.68
C TRP A 92 -4.34 -2.43 -11.63
N VAL A 93 -4.51 -2.99 -10.43
CA VAL A 93 -4.43 -4.45 -10.19
C VAL A 93 -5.72 -5.18 -10.61
N ASN A 94 -6.86 -4.48 -10.62
CA ASN A 94 -8.17 -4.99 -11.04
C ASN A 94 -8.73 -4.18 -12.23
N PRO A 95 -8.35 -4.49 -13.48
CA PRO A 95 -8.67 -3.66 -14.64
C PRO A 95 -10.16 -3.57 -14.98
N VAL A 96 -11.02 -4.48 -14.51
CA VAL A 96 -12.49 -4.36 -14.66
C VAL A 96 -13.04 -3.14 -13.91
N SER A 97 -12.31 -2.65 -12.90
CA SER A 97 -12.61 -1.40 -12.18
C SER A 97 -12.18 -0.14 -12.96
N ARG A 98 -11.55 -0.27 -14.15
CA ARG A 98 -11.12 0.85 -15.02
C ARG A 98 -12.28 1.42 -15.84
N ALA A 99 -13.38 1.83 -15.21
CA ALA A 99 -14.11 2.95 -15.81
C ALA A 99 -13.15 4.15 -15.71
N ALA A 100 -12.41 4.44 -16.78
CA ALA A 100 -11.22 5.28 -16.82
C ALA A 100 -11.37 6.68 -16.15
N GLY A 101 -12.60 7.17 -15.94
CA GLY A 101 -12.88 8.39 -15.20
C GLY A 101 -12.65 8.31 -13.68
N ALA A 102 -12.81 7.15 -13.04
CA ALA A 102 -12.69 7.02 -11.58
C ALA A 102 -11.24 7.07 -11.10
N ILE A 103 -10.32 6.45 -11.84
CA ILE A 103 -8.88 6.44 -11.52
C ILE A 103 -8.29 7.84 -11.72
N ASN A 104 -8.65 8.55 -12.78
CA ASN A 104 -8.21 9.94 -13.00
C ASN A 104 -8.63 10.88 -11.85
N ARG A 105 -9.83 10.73 -11.28
CA ARG A 105 -10.25 11.53 -10.11
C ARG A 105 -9.47 11.21 -8.84
N LEU A 106 -9.06 9.96 -8.63
CA LEU A 106 -8.19 9.58 -7.51
C LEU A 106 -6.76 10.11 -7.70
N MET A 107 -6.25 10.15 -8.94
CA MET A 107 -4.91 10.68 -9.24
C MET A 107 -4.81 12.21 -9.08
N LEU A 108 -5.93 12.94 -9.16
CA LEU A 108 -5.98 14.40 -8.96
C LEU A 108 -6.01 14.84 -7.49
N ARG A 109 -5.84 13.91 -6.55
CA ARG A 109 -5.76 14.19 -5.11
C ARG A 109 -4.28 14.21 -4.66
N PRO A 110 -3.59 15.37 -4.68
CA PRO A 110 -2.16 15.47 -4.37
C PRO A 110 -1.80 14.97 -2.97
N GLU A 111 -2.73 15.02 -2.02
CA GLU A 111 -2.61 14.43 -0.69
C GLU A 111 -2.39 12.90 -0.72
N LEU A 112 -2.79 12.22 -1.79
CA LEU A 112 -2.59 10.78 -2.00
C LEU A 112 -1.25 10.45 -2.67
N MET A 113 -0.52 11.47 -3.11
CA MET A 113 0.87 11.35 -3.58
C MET A 113 1.86 11.67 -2.45
N ALA A 114 1.36 11.91 -1.23
CA ALA A 114 2.21 12.19 -0.08
C ALA A 114 3.21 11.04 0.14
N PRO A 115 4.47 11.35 0.51
CA PRO A 115 5.44 10.32 0.83
C PRO A 115 4.93 9.45 2.00
N PRO A 116 5.41 8.20 2.12
CA PRO A 116 5.14 7.37 3.28
C PRO A 116 5.35 8.15 4.58
N PRO A 117 4.53 7.91 5.63
CA PRO A 117 4.65 8.63 6.89
C PRO A 117 6.07 8.48 7.43
N ALA A 118 6.63 9.56 7.96
CA ALA A 118 7.89 9.46 8.69
C ALA A 118 7.68 8.55 9.90
N LEU A 119 8.61 7.62 10.13
CA LEU A 119 8.60 6.83 11.36
C LEU A 119 8.66 7.80 12.54
N ARG A 120 7.60 7.85 13.36
CA ARG A 120 7.72 8.43 14.70
C ARG A 120 8.73 7.56 15.44
N LYS A 121 9.92 8.10 15.72
CA LYS A 121 10.89 7.45 16.59
C LYS A 121 10.20 7.19 17.92
N ARG A 122 10.08 5.91 18.26
CA ARG A 122 9.59 5.47 19.56
C ARG A 122 10.62 5.88 20.60
N ARG A 123 10.30 6.88 21.42
CA ARG A 123 11.17 7.42 22.47
C ARG A 123 11.59 6.34 23.48
N ASP A 124 10.80 5.28 23.59
CA ASP A 124 10.97 4.11 24.46
C ASP A 124 11.97 3.06 23.95
N ILE A 125 12.51 3.21 22.73
CA ILE A 125 13.49 2.26 22.16
C ILE A 125 14.93 2.79 22.24
N ASP A 126 15.12 4.10 22.38
CA ASP A 126 16.45 4.73 22.44
C ASP A 126 17.00 4.81 23.89
N ASP A 127 16.22 4.46 24.92
CA ASP A 127 16.66 4.41 26.33
C ASP A 127 17.27 3.05 26.75
N MET A 128 17.56 2.15 25.80
CA MET A 128 18.28 0.88 26.03
C MET A 128 19.65 0.85 25.33
N GLU A 129 20.36 1.96 25.34
CA GLU A 129 21.81 1.97 25.13
C GLU A 129 22.49 2.28 26.48
N ASP A 130 22.78 1.23 27.26
CA ASP A 130 23.88 1.18 28.24
C ASP A 130 25.19 0.81 27.51
#